data_AF-A0A4Y7IX55-F1
#
_entry.id   AF-A0A4Y7IX55-F1
#
_cell.length_a   1.000
_cell.length_b   1.000
_cell.length_c   1.000
_cell.angle_alpha   90.00
_cell.angle_beta   90.00
_cell.angle_gamma   90.00
#
_symmetry.space_group_name_H-M   'P 1'
#
loop_
_entity.id
_entity.type
_entity.pdbx_description
1 polymer ?
#
loop_
_entity_poly.entity_id
_entity_poly.type
_entity_poly.pdbx_seq_one_letter_code
_entity_poly.pdbx_strand_id
1 'polypeptide(L)'
;MRTKQEAERKNIRSQLASISDIRTISKFFHRQTGHLEKKSSANDALKGLMFISNTGSHAEWTSVRETFKKLTSSTDDKLQRSLFPECIVKYHGRTIWRKITTGFINRKYLKEFWKQISDTNFHSRLRTFFDMVDKNADGKINEEELREMRSQSEELKQTKDTNPICKWFQRITYNFLNKWQRILVLALWIGIMLGLFTYKFVQYRNKSVFGIMGYCVCSAKGASETLKFNMALILLPVFRNTITWLRNKTKLGVIVPFDSNISFHQVISIGIGIGVVVHALAHLTCNFPRLLHATKGEYELMQPFFGKNQPGNYWWFLKGVEELTGIGMVVSMAITFILAIQWPKKGKDGKSWTWERLSGFNMFWYTHHLFIIVYTLLLVHGSKTYLSKEWYTKTTWMYLAIPIALYTCERLIRSFRSRVKSVSIDQFDQYTGAMALHMPKPKGFKYRSGQYVFLKCPDISPFEWHPFSLTSAPADDHLSVHIRALGDWTRRAKSRSL
;
A
#
# COMPACT_ATOMS: atom_id res chain seq x y z
N MET A 1 -45.52 -2.29 21.73
CA MET A 1 -44.38 -2.79 20.92
C MET A 1 -44.34 -2.20 19.49
N ARG A 2 -45.44 -2.23 18.72
CA ARG A 2 -45.49 -1.63 17.34
C ARG A 2 -45.04 -0.17 17.26
N THR A 3 -45.45 0.68 18.20
CA THR A 3 -45.12 2.12 18.23
C THR A 3 -43.64 2.43 18.45
N LYS A 4 -42.92 1.60 19.22
CA LYS A 4 -41.47 1.72 19.43
C LYS A 4 -40.69 1.33 18.17
N GLN A 5 -41.07 0.23 17.51
CA GLN A 5 -40.46 -0.20 16.25
C GLN A 5 -40.69 0.82 15.12
N GLU A 6 -41.88 1.43 15.04
CA GLU A 6 -42.16 2.48 14.05
C GLU A 6 -41.35 3.76 14.29
N ALA A 7 -41.15 4.15 15.55
CA ALA A 7 -40.31 5.28 15.90
C ALA A 7 -38.82 5.02 15.59
N GLU A 8 -38.33 3.81 15.86
CA GLU A 8 -36.95 3.39 15.54
C GLU A 8 -36.73 3.36 14.01
N ARG A 9 -37.70 2.85 13.23
CA ARG A 9 -37.69 2.91 11.76
C ARG A 9 -37.69 4.34 11.21
N LYS A 10 -38.48 5.26 11.79
CA LYS A 10 -38.47 6.68 11.39
C LYS A 10 -37.12 7.36 11.70
N ASN A 11 -36.51 7.04 12.83
CA ASN A 11 -35.20 7.56 13.22
C ASN A 11 -34.10 7.09 12.25
N ILE A 12 -34.07 5.80 11.91
CA ILE A 12 -33.11 5.25 10.92
C ILE A 12 -33.30 5.90 9.55
N ARG A 13 -34.55 6.13 9.11
CA ARG A 13 -34.86 6.84 7.86
C ARG A 13 -34.34 8.28 7.84
N SER A 14 -34.41 8.99 8.97
CA SER A 14 -33.85 10.34 9.11
C SER A 14 -32.33 10.35 9.06
N GLN A 15 -31.68 9.34 9.65
CA GLN A 15 -30.22 9.21 9.64
C GLN A 15 -29.70 8.90 8.24
N LEU A 16 -30.36 8.01 7.48
CA LEU A 16 -30.01 7.70 6.08
C LEU A 16 -30.13 8.91 5.13
N ALA A 17 -31.02 9.86 5.43
CA ALA A 17 -31.17 11.09 4.65
C ALA A 17 -29.98 12.06 4.82
N SER A 18 -29.18 11.92 5.87
CA SER A 18 -28.04 12.80 6.18
C SER A 18 -26.67 12.33 5.65
N ILE A 19 -26.59 11.14 5.03
CA ILE A 19 -25.32 10.46 4.70
C ILE A 19 -24.89 10.71 3.25
N SER A 20 -24.09 11.75 3.00
CA SER A 20 -23.62 12.10 1.64
C SER A 20 -22.25 11.51 1.26
N ASP A 21 -21.54 10.89 2.21
CA ASP A 21 -20.10 10.63 2.08
C ASP A 21 -19.69 9.20 2.47
N ILE A 22 -18.76 8.58 1.73
CA ILE A 22 -18.35 7.16 1.87
C ILE A 22 -17.89 6.83 3.30
N ARG A 23 -17.24 7.79 3.95
CA ARG A 23 -16.72 7.66 5.32
C ARG A 23 -17.85 7.61 6.36
N THR A 24 -18.98 8.25 6.08
CA THR A 24 -20.19 8.26 6.92
C THR A 24 -21.02 7.00 6.70
N ILE A 25 -21.07 6.50 5.46
CA ILE A 25 -21.67 5.19 5.12
C ILE A 25 -20.94 4.07 5.87
N SER A 26 -19.61 4.09 5.84
CA SER A 26 -18.79 3.13 6.58
C SER A 26 -19.10 3.14 8.09
N LYS A 27 -19.29 4.32 8.69
CA LYS A 27 -19.66 4.46 10.11
C LYS A 27 -21.09 3.97 10.40
N PHE A 28 -22.04 4.22 9.49
CA PHE A 28 -23.42 3.79 9.63
C PHE A 28 -23.53 2.26 9.59
N PHE A 29 -22.94 1.62 8.57
CA PHE A 29 -22.87 0.15 8.52
C PHE A 29 -22.12 -0.41 9.73
N HIS A 30 -21.03 0.23 10.16
CA HIS A 30 -20.28 -0.19 11.34
C HIS A 30 -21.11 -0.17 12.64
N ARG A 31 -22.05 0.76 12.77
CA ARG A 31 -22.97 0.85 13.92
C ARG A 31 -24.03 -0.24 13.90
N GLN A 32 -24.42 -0.71 12.71
CA GLN A 32 -25.44 -1.74 12.53
C GLN A 32 -24.89 -3.18 12.63
N THR A 33 -23.62 -3.41 12.25
CA THR A 33 -23.05 -4.76 12.07
C THR A 33 -22.11 -5.23 13.19
N GLY A 34 -22.23 -4.68 14.42
CA GLY A 34 -21.48 -5.06 15.63
C GLY A 34 -20.32 -6.07 15.49
N HIS A 35 -19.09 -5.60 15.72
CA HIS A 35 -17.88 -6.43 15.91
C HIS A 35 -17.45 -7.40 14.79
N LEU A 36 -17.73 -7.12 13.51
CA LEU A 36 -17.18 -7.89 12.38
C LEU A 36 -16.34 -7.04 11.40
N GLU A 37 -15.41 -7.71 10.70
CA GLU A 37 -14.23 -7.17 10.02
C GLU A 37 -14.37 -5.80 9.32
N LYS A 38 -13.59 -4.85 9.84
CA LYS A 38 -13.75 -3.39 9.74
C LYS A 38 -13.39 -2.76 8.37
N LYS A 39 -13.14 -3.52 7.30
CA LYS A 39 -12.77 -2.99 5.97
C LYS A 39 -13.38 -3.72 4.77
N SER A 40 -13.69 -5.02 4.86
CA SER A 40 -14.33 -5.77 3.77
C SER A 40 -15.80 -5.40 3.64
N SER A 41 -16.53 -5.34 4.77
CA SER A 41 -17.99 -5.14 4.81
C SER A 41 -18.44 -3.85 4.11
N ALA A 42 -17.74 -2.73 4.29
CA ALA A 42 -18.08 -1.47 3.62
C ALA A 42 -17.84 -1.53 2.11
N ASN A 43 -16.77 -2.19 1.66
CA ASN A 43 -16.49 -2.41 0.25
C ASN A 43 -17.50 -3.37 -0.39
N ASP A 44 -17.96 -4.36 0.35
CA ASP A 44 -18.94 -5.34 -0.12
C ASP A 44 -20.36 -4.73 -0.19
N ALA A 45 -20.73 -3.87 0.77
CA ALA A 45 -21.93 -3.05 0.70
C ALA A 45 -21.88 -2.07 -0.49
N LEU A 46 -20.73 -1.44 -0.75
CA LEU A 46 -20.54 -0.54 -1.90
C LEU A 46 -20.65 -1.29 -3.24
N LYS A 47 -20.17 -2.54 -3.32
CA LYS A 47 -20.36 -3.41 -4.49
C LYS A 47 -21.83 -3.77 -4.70
N GLY A 48 -22.57 -4.08 -3.64
CA GLY A 48 -24.02 -4.31 -3.70
C GLY A 48 -24.79 -3.07 -4.18
N LEU A 49 -24.34 -1.89 -3.79
CA LEU A 49 -24.94 -0.62 -4.19
C LEU A 49 -24.61 -0.22 -5.65
N MET A 50 -23.37 -0.46 -6.09
CA MET A 50 -22.97 -0.32 -7.49
C MET A 50 -23.68 -1.32 -8.41
N PHE A 51 -24.03 -2.50 -7.91
CA PHE A 51 -24.84 -3.48 -8.63
C PHE A 51 -26.25 -2.96 -8.96
N ILE A 52 -26.90 -2.24 -8.02
CA ILE A 52 -28.17 -1.53 -8.32
C ILE A 52 -27.97 -0.50 -9.45
N SER A 53 -26.79 0.09 -9.57
CA SER A 53 -26.47 1.12 -10.57
C SER A 53 -26.46 0.56 -11.98
N ASN A 54 -25.74 -0.54 -12.15
CA ASN A 54 -25.47 -1.10 -13.48
C ASN A 54 -26.65 -1.91 -14.04
N THR A 55 -27.64 -2.22 -13.21
CA THR A 55 -28.82 -3.01 -13.62
C THR A 55 -30.03 -2.14 -13.93
N GLY A 56 -30.16 -0.96 -13.30
CA GLY A 56 -31.27 -0.02 -13.55
C GLY A 56 -31.03 0.97 -14.69
N SER A 57 -29.78 1.20 -15.12
CA SER A 57 -29.47 2.30 -16.06
C SER A 57 -29.61 1.96 -17.55
N HIS A 58 -29.80 0.69 -17.93
CA HIS A 58 -29.78 0.27 -19.33
C HIS A 58 -31.15 -0.15 -19.89
N ALA A 59 -32.14 -0.41 -19.05
CA ALA A 59 -33.49 -0.72 -19.53
C ALA A 59 -34.30 0.56 -19.62
N GLU A 60 -34.78 0.90 -20.81
CA GLU A 60 -35.62 2.08 -21.05
C GLU A 60 -37.09 1.71 -20.71
N TRP A 61 -37.88 2.64 -20.13
CA TRP A 61 -39.27 2.36 -19.70
C TRP A 61 -40.16 1.84 -20.84
N THR A 62 -39.80 2.13 -22.08
CA THR A 62 -40.39 1.60 -23.32
C THR A 62 -40.37 0.07 -23.34
N SER A 63 -39.22 -0.55 -23.06
CA SER A 63 -39.05 -2.01 -23.03
C SER A 63 -39.89 -2.67 -21.92
N VAL A 64 -39.88 -2.10 -20.71
CA VAL A 64 -40.67 -2.59 -19.57
C VAL A 64 -42.18 -2.52 -19.86
N ARG A 65 -42.62 -1.45 -20.53
CA ARG A 65 -44.01 -1.25 -20.94
C ARG A 65 -44.46 -2.27 -21.98
N GLU A 66 -43.60 -2.62 -22.94
CA GLU A 66 -43.91 -3.62 -23.96
C GLU A 66 -44.03 -5.01 -23.35
N THR A 67 -43.13 -5.37 -22.43
CA THR A 67 -43.21 -6.63 -21.69
C THR A 67 -44.46 -6.70 -20.81
N PHE A 68 -44.84 -5.59 -20.15
CA PHE A 68 -46.10 -5.51 -19.41
C PHE A 68 -47.30 -5.83 -20.30
N LYS A 69 -47.41 -5.15 -21.45
CA LYS A 69 -48.51 -5.36 -22.41
C LYS A 69 -48.57 -6.80 -22.92
N LYS A 70 -47.42 -7.44 -23.15
CA LYS A 70 -47.36 -8.86 -23.55
C LYS A 70 -47.92 -9.76 -22.45
N LEU A 71 -47.50 -9.56 -21.20
CA LEU A 71 -47.90 -10.37 -20.06
C LEU A 71 -49.35 -10.12 -19.60
N THR A 72 -49.92 -8.93 -19.86
CA THR A 72 -51.30 -8.58 -19.51
C THR A 72 -52.31 -8.74 -20.64
N SER A 73 -51.89 -9.23 -21.81
CA SER A 73 -52.73 -9.39 -23.01
C SER A 73 -53.98 -10.26 -22.79
N SER A 74 -53.92 -11.21 -21.86
CA SER A 74 -55.02 -12.11 -21.51
C SER A 74 -55.75 -11.74 -20.20
N THR A 75 -55.34 -10.68 -19.51
CA THR A 75 -55.73 -10.39 -18.11
C THR A 75 -56.23 -8.97 -17.86
N ASP A 76 -56.73 -8.29 -18.90
CA ASP A 76 -57.37 -6.97 -18.81
C ASP A 76 -56.52 -5.94 -18.04
N ASP A 77 -55.27 -5.77 -18.47
CA ASP A 77 -54.29 -4.81 -17.93
C ASP A 77 -53.93 -4.99 -16.43
N LYS A 78 -54.21 -6.18 -15.87
CA LYS A 78 -53.83 -6.56 -14.50
C LYS A 78 -52.72 -7.60 -14.52
N LEU A 79 -51.51 -7.19 -14.15
CA LEU A 79 -50.38 -8.10 -14.05
C LEU A 79 -50.47 -8.92 -12.76
N GLN A 80 -50.51 -10.26 -12.91
CA GLN A 80 -50.42 -11.17 -11.77
C GLN A 80 -49.08 -10.99 -11.05
N ARG A 81 -49.14 -11.00 -9.70
CA ARG A 81 -47.97 -10.82 -8.84
C ARG A 81 -46.81 -11.78 -9.16
N SER A 82 -47.11 -13.03 -9.55
CA SER A 82 -46.11 -14.05 -9.93
C SER A 82 -45.28 -13.65 -11.17
N LEU A 83 -45.87 -12.90 -12.10
CA LEU A 83 -45.27 -12.48 -13.38
C LEU A 83 -44.55 -11.12 -13.27
N PHE A 84 -44.65 -10.44 -12.12
CA PHE A 84 -43.97 -9.18 -11.86
C PHE A 84 -42.45 -9.23 -12.09
N PRO A 85 -41.73 -10.28 -11.66
CA PRO A 85 -40.30 -10.38 -11.93
C PRO A 85 -39.93 -10.66 -13.38
N GLU A 86 -40.88 -11.04 -14.23
CA GLU A 86 -40.63 -11.19 -15.66
C GLU A 86 -40.82 -9.86 -16.40
N CYS A 87 -41.62 -8.95 -15.84
CA CYS A 87 -41.90 -7.64 -16.40
C CYS A 87 -40.80 -6.60 -16.14
N ILE A 88 -40.08 -6.71 -15.03
CA ILE A 88 -38.94 -5.87 -14.64
C ILE A 88 -37.69 -6.75 -14.62
N VAL A 89 -36.49 -6.18 -14.79
CA VAL A 89 -35.20 -6.91 -14.67
C VAL A 89 -35.28 -7.97 -13.56
N LYS A 90 -35.17 -9.25 -13.97
CA LYS A 90 -35.51 -10.50 -13.23
C LYS A 90 -35.13 -10.52 -11.76
N TYR A 91 -34.05 -9.82 -11.41
CA TYR A 91 -33.44 -9.78 -10.09
C TYR A 91 -34.05 -8.74 -9.14
N HIS A 92 -34.40 -7.54 -9.60
CA HIS A 92 -35.11 -6.54 -8.77
C HIS A 92 -36.56 -6.97 -8.52
N GLY A 93 -37.16 -7.62 -9.52
CA GLY A 93 -38.51 -8.14 -9.44
C GLY A 93 -38.71 -9.14 -8.31
N ARG A 94 -37.80 -10.11 -8.11
CA ARG A 94 -37.97 -11.19 -7.12
C ARG A 94 -37.86 -10.73 -5.66
N THR A 95 -37.05 -9.73 -5.37
CA THR A 95 -36.88 -9.26 -3.98
C THR A 95 -37.97 -8.29 -3.58
N ILE A 96 -38.40 -7.45 -4.53
CA ILE A 96 -39.46 -6.47 -4.28
C ILE A 96 -40.88 -7.06 -4.46
N TRP A 97 -40.98 -8.19 -5.17
CA TRP A 97 -42.14 -9.10 -5.16
C TRP A 97 -42.64 -9.42 -3.74
N ARG A 98 -41.77 -9.36 -2.73
CA ARG A 98 -42.12 -9.58 -1.31
C ARG A 98 -42.86 -8.40 -0.67
N LYS A 99 -42.64 -7.15 -1.13
CA LYS A 99 -43.27 -5.94 -0.58
C LYS A 99 -44.66 -5.66 -1.16
N ILE A 100 -45.01 -6.27 -2.29
CA ILE A 100 -46.30 -6.10 -2.94
C ILE A 100 -47.30 -7.04 -2.27
N THR A 101 -48.22 -6.49 -1.48
CA THR A 101 -49.25 -7.27 -0.77
C THR A 101 -50.49 -7.54 -1.64
N THR A 102 -50.67 -6.80 -2.72
CA THR A 102 -51.81 -6.96 -3.64
C THR A 102 -51.55 -8.09 -4.64
N GLY A 103 -52.58 -8.91 -4.94
CA GLY A 103 -52.46 -10.04 -5.88
C GLY A 103 -52.26 -9.62 -7.34
N PHE A 104 -52.61 -8.38 -7.68
CA PHE A 104 -52.52 -7.81 -9.02
C PHE A 104 -51.90 -6.42 -8.99
N ILE A 105 -51.20 -6.07 -10.08
CA ILE A 105 -50.49 -4.80 -10.26
C ILE A 105 -50.97 -4.14 -11.54
N ASN A 106 -51.45 -2.91 -11.44
CA ASN A 106 -51.84 -2.12 -12.60
C ASN A 106 -50.65 -1.35 -13.19
N ARG A 107 -50.79 -0.91 -14.44
CA ARG A 107 -49.75 -0.18 -15.17
C ARG A 107 -49.28 1.09 -14.48
N LYS A 108 -50.18 1.81 -13.80
CA LYS A 108 -49.88 3.07 -13.10
C LYS A 108 -48.96 2.80 -11.90
N TYR A 109 -49.25 1.76 -11.13
CA TYR A 109 -48.45 1.32 -9.99
C TYR A 109 -47.09 0.80 -10.44
N LEU A 110 -47.04 0.03 -11.54
CA LEU A 110 -45.77 -0.40 -12.13
C LEU A 110 -44.90 0.78 -12.59
N LYS A 111 -45.50 1.84 -13.14
CA LYS A 111 -44.77 3.03 -13.61
C LYS A 111 -44.18 3.84 -12.47
N GLU A 112 -44.94 4.05 -11.39
CA GLU A 112 -44.42 4.72 -10.20
C GLU A 112 -43.30 3.91 -9.54
N PHE A 113 -43.45 2.60 -9.52
CA PHE A 113 -42.42 1.70 -9.05
C PHE A 113 -41.14 1.73 -9.90
N TRP A 114 -41.29 1.71 -11.23
CA TRP A 114 -40.17 1.82 -12.16
C TRP A 114 -39.39 3.11 -11.92
N LYS A 115 -40.09 4.25 -11.80
CA LYS A 115 -39.48 5.56 -11.50
C LYS A 115 -38.63 5.51 -10.22
N GLN A 116 -39.11 4.83 -9.18
CA GLN A 116 -38.41 4.72 -7.89
C GLN A 116 -37.12 3.90 -7.99
N ILE A 117 -37.07 2.87 -8.84
CA ILE A 117 -35.87 2.06 -9.06
C ILE A 117 -34.90 2.73 -10.03
N SER A 118 -35.43 3.42 -11.03
CA SER A 118 -34.63 4.14 -12.03
C SER A 118 -34.05 5.47 -11.51
N ASP A 119 -34.44 5.90 -10.30
CA ASP A 119 -33.90 7.12 -9.67
C ASP A 119 -32.39 6.98 -9.47
N THR A 120 -31.62 7.91 -10.06
CA THR A 120 -30.16 7.93 -9.99
C THR A 120 -29.64 8.46 -8.66
N ASN A 121 -30.53 9.00 -7.80
CA ASN A 121 -30.16 9.52 -6.49
C ASN A 121 -29.58 8.42 -5.58
N PHE A 122 -28.34 8.64 -5.14
CA PHE A 122 -27.59 7.74 -4.28
C PHE A 122 -28.35 7.36 -3.00
N HIS A 123 -29.04 8.31 -2.37
CA HIS A 123 -29.76 8.11 -1.11
C HIS A 123 -31.00 7.23 -1.28
N SER A 124 -31.77 7.46 -2.35
CA SER A 124 -32.92 6.62 -2.71
C SER A 124 -32.48 5.17 -2.92
N ARG A 125 -31.32 4.98 -3.56
CA ARG A 125 -30.78 3.66 -3.88
C ARG A 125 -30.16 2.92 -2.69
N LEU A 126 -29.44 3.64 -1.82
CA LEU A 126 -28.96 3.09 -0.55
C LEU A 126 -30.12 2.63 0.32
N ARG A 127 -31.21 3.42 0.36
CA ARG A 127 -32.43 3.08 1.09
C ARG A 127 -33.08 1.83 0.50
N THR A 128 -33.29 1.78 -0.81
CA THR A 128 -33.86 0.62 -1.50
C THR A 128 -33.00 -0.64 -1.30
N PHE A 129 -31.67 -0.50 -1.28
CA PHE A 129 -30.75 -1.61 -0.99
C PHE A 129 -30.88 -2.10 0.45
N PHE A 130 -30.90 -1.20 1.43
CA PHE A 130 -31.00 -1.55 2.84
C PHE A 130 -32.33 -2.28 3.12
N ASP A 131 -33.43 -1.72 2.62
CA ASP A 131 -34.77 -2.30 2.63
C ASP A 131 -34.89 -3.65 1.90
N MET A 132 -33.93 -3.99 1.04
CA MET A 132 -33.89 -5.24 0.27
C MET A 132 -33.16 -6.35 1.05
N VAL A 133 -32.16 -5.98 1.84
CA VAL A 133 -31.35 -6.90 2.66
C VAL A 133 -32.01 -7.16 4.02
N ASP A 134 -32.68 -6.17 4.59
CA ASP A 134 -33.45 -6.24 5.83
C ASP A 134 -34.81 -6.93 5.58
N LYS A 135 -34.88 -8.25 5.77
CA LYS A 135 -36.06 -9.06 5.42
C LYS A 135 -37.15 -9.00 6.48
N ASN A 136 -36.74 -8.90 7.74
CA ASN A 136 -37.67 -8.78 8.87
C ASN A 136 -38.13 -7.32 9.08
N ALA A 137 -37.57 -6.39 8.30
CA ALA A 137 -37.80 -4.95 8.33
C ALA A 137 -37.48 -4.33 9.70
N ASP A 138 -36.68 -4.97 10.54
CA ASP A 138 -36.41 -4.49 11.89
C ASP A 138 -35.48 -3.24 11.92
N GLY A 139 -34.97 -2.83 10.75
CA GLY A 139 -34.07 -1.70 10.58
C GLY A 139 -32.61 -2.05 10.84
N LYS A 140 -32.29 -3.33 11.04
CA LYS A 140 -30.95 -3.87 11.31
C LYS A 140 -30.67 -4.98 10.29
N ILE A 141 -29.40 -5.27 10.06
CA ILE A 141 -28.98 -6.38 9.19
C ILE A 141 -28.30 -7.39 10.10
N ASN A 142 -28.90 -8.56 10.26
CA ASN A 142 -28.32 -9.62 11.08
C ASN A 142 -27.22 -10.39 10.31
N GLU A 143 -26.47 -11.25 11.02
CA GLU A 143 -25.36 -12.00 10.41
C GLU A 143 -25.81 -12.96 9.30
N GLU A 144 -27.02 -13.52 9.42
CA GLU A 144 -27.57 -14.45 8.43
C GLU A 144 -27.96 -13.75 7.14
N GLU A 145 -28.65 -12.60 7.24
CA GLU A 145 -29.00 -11.73 6.11
C GLU A 145 -27.76 -11.20 5.40
N LEU A 146 -26.70 -10.88 6.15
CA LEU A 146 -25.41 -10.47 5.59
C LEU A 146 -24.70 -11.62 4.85
N ARG A 147 -24.75 -12.84 5.41
CA ARG A 147 -24.18 -14.04 4.77
C ARG A 147 -24.93 -14.43 3.51
N GLU A 148 -26.26 -14.35 3.54
CA GLU A 148 -27.11 -14.64 2.38
C GLU A 148 -26.93 -13.61 1.26
N MET A 149 -26.84 -12.32 1.62
CA MET A 149 -26.45 -11.26 0.68
C MET A 149 -25.10 -11.58 0.00
N ARG A 150 -24.13 -12.05 0.79
CA ARG A 150 -22.81 -12.44 0.26
C ARG A 150 -22.93 -13.63 -0.69
N SER A 151 -23.67 -14.67 -0.31
CA SER A 151 -23.92 -15.86 -1.13
C SER A 151 -24.57 -15.49 -2.46
N GLN A 152 -25.64 -14.69 -2.45
CA GLN A 152 -26.32 -14.22 -3.66
C GLN A 152 -25.40 -13.37 -4.55
N SER A 153 -24.56 -12.52 -3.95
CA SER A 153 -23.57 -11.74 -4.71
C SER A 153 -22.47 -12.60 -5.36
N GLU A 154 -22.13 -13.74 -4.75
CA GLU A 154 -21.12 -14.69 -5.23
C GLU A 154 -21.68 -15.59 -6.33
N GLU A 155 -22.89 -16.11 -6.15
CA GLU A 155 -23.62 -16.92 -7.13
C GLU A 155 -23.91 -16.11 -8.42
N LEU A 156 -24.13 -14.80 -8.28
CA LEU A 156 -24.31 -13.88 -9.42
C LEU A 156 -23.01 -13.48 -10.14
N LYS A 157 -21.83 -13.67 -9.54
CA LYS A 157 -20.56 -13.57 -10.28
C LYS A 157 -20.38 -14.73 -11.26
N GLN A 158 -21.01 -15.88 -10.96
CA GLN A 158 -20.92 -17.07 -11.81
C GLN A 158 -21.91 -17.04 -12.98
N THR A 159 -23.07 -16.39 -12.84
CA THR A 159 -24.12 -16.35 -13.88
C THR A 159 -23.96 -15.24 -14.92
N LYS A 160 -22.93 -14.40 -14.83
CA LYS A 160 -22.67 -13.34 -15.81
C LYS A 160 -21.68 -13.83 -16.85
N ASP A 161 -22.20 -14.46 -17.91
CA ASP A 161 -21.48 -14.70 -19.17
C ASP A 161 -21.09 -13.34 -19.77
N THR A 162 -19.97 -12.81 -19.28
CA THR A 162 -19.42 -11.54 -19.72
C THR A 162 -18.18 -11.86 -20.51
N ASN A 163 -18.23 -11.53 -21.80
CA ASN A 163 -17.13 -11.67 -22.76
C ASN A 163 -15.77 -11.34 -22.09
N PRO A 164 -14.72 -12.17 -22.23
CA PRO A 164 -13.43 -11.99 -21.54
C PRO A 164 -12.84 -10.58 -21.65
N ILE A 165 -13.09 -9.89 -22.78
CA ILE A 165 -12.66 -8.51 -23.02
C ILE A 165 -13.34 -7.53 -22.06
N CYS A 166 -14.66 -7.66 -21.84
CA CYS A 166 -15.42 -6.81 -20.92
C CYS A 166 -14.99 -7.02 -19.45
N LYS A 167 -14.69 -8.27 -19.07
CA LYS A 167 -14.15 -8.60 -17.74
C LYS A 167 -12.76 -8.01 -17.53
N TRP A 168 -11.92 -8.02 -18.56
CA TRP A 168 -10.60 -7.39 -18.55
C TRP A 168 -10.70 -5.87 -18.42
N PHE A 169 -11.56 -5.22 -19.22
CA PHE A 169 -11.82 -3.78 -19.12
C PHE A 169 -12.34 -3.37 -17.74
N GLN A 170 -13.36 -4.05 -17.21
CA GLN A 170 -13.88 -3.76 -15.86
C GLN A 170 -12.80 -3.93 -14.79
N ARG A 171 -11.93 -4.93 -14.91
CA ARG A 171 -10.81 -5.15 -13.99
C ARG A 171 -9.77 -4.04 -14.07
N ILE A 172 -9.46 -3.54 -15.26
CA ILE A 172 -8.55 -2.41 -15.47
C ILE A 172 -9.15 -1.14 -14.90
N THR A 173 -10.39 -0.81 -15.25
CA THR A 173 -11.08 0.39 -14.79
C THR A 173 -11.18 0.39 -13.27
N TYR A 174 -11.55 -0.74 -12.65
CA TYR A 174 -11.56 -0.87 -11.19
C TYR A 174 -10.16 -0.70 -10.56
N ASN A 175 -9.14 -1.33 -11.13
CA ASN A 175 -7.77 -1.19 -10.63
C ASN A 175 -7.25 0.25 -10.76
N PHE A 176 -7.55 0.91 -11.87
CA PHE A 176 -7.20 2.30 -12.11
C PHE A 176 -7.92 3.19 -11.11
N LEU A 177 -9.25 3.15 -11.00
CA LEU A 177 -10.02 3.96 -10.05
C LEU A 177 -9.57 3.77 -8.60
N ASN A 178 -9.24 2.54 -8.18
CA ASN A 178 -8.88 2.27 -6.79
C ASN A 178 -7.39 2.55 -6.48
N LYS A 179 -6.52 2.61 -7.50
CA LYS A 179 -5.06 2.76 -7.30
C LYS A 179 -4.44 3.90 -8.11
N TRP A 180 -5.23 4.80 -8.69
CA TRP A 180 -4.74 5.85 -9.58
C TRP A 180 -3.64 6.71 -8.94
N GLN A 181 -3.76 7.04 -7.64
CA GLN A 181 -2.75 7.79 -6.89
C GLN A 181 -1.39 7.09 -6.89
N ARG A 182 -1.39 5.76 -6.70
CA ARG A 182 -0.16 4.95 -6.72
C ARG A 182 0.42 4.90 -8.13
N ILE A 183 -0.44 4.73 -9.13
CA ILE A 183 -0.03 4.72 -10.55
C ILE A 183 0.59 6.06 -10.92
N LEU A 184 -0.01 7.19 -10.52
CA LEU A 184 0.51 8.53 -10.76
C LEU A 184 1.91 8.73 -10.18
N VAL A 185 2.11 8.38 -8.89
CA VAL A 185 3.43 8.51 -8.24
C VAL A 185 4.47 7.60 -8.90
N LEU A 186 4.09 6.38 -9.27
CA LEU A 186 4.99 5.46 -9.98
C LEU A 186 5.33 5.96 -11.38
N ALA A 187 4.35 6.47 -12.13
CA ALA A 187 4.56 7.04 -13.46
C ALA A 187 5.48 8.27 -13.39
N LEU A 188 5.27 9.15 -12.40
CA LEU A 188 6.14 10.30 -12.15
C LEU A 188 7.57 9.85 -11.82
N TRP A 189 7.73 8.87 -10.92
CA TRP A 189 9.04 8.32 -10.56
C TRP A 189 9.76 7.71 -11.77
N ILE A 190 9.08 6.88 -12.57
CA ILE A 190 9.63 6.31 -13.80
C ILE A 190 9.99 7.41 -14.81
N GLY A 191 9.14 8.43 -14.97
CA GLY A 191 9.40 9.56 -15.85
C GLY A 191 10.66 10.34 -15.47
N ILE A 192 10.84 10.65 -14.18
CA ILE A 192 12.05 11.30 -13.67
C ILE A 192 13.28 10.41 -13.89
N MET A 193 13.17 9.11 -13.62
CA MET A 193 14.25 8.14 -13.82
C MET A 193 14.70 8.08 -15.29
N LEU A 194 13.75 7.97 -16.22
CA LEU A 194 14.03 7.96 -17.66
C LEU A 194 14.63 9.28 -18.13
N GLY A 195 14.10 10.41 -17.64
CA GLY A 195 14.62 11.74 -17.94
C GLY A 195 16.07 11.92 -17.49
N LEU A 196 16.39 11.57 -16.24
CA LEU A 196 17.74 11.67 -15.68
C LEU A 196 18.72 10.74 -16.39
N PHE A 197 18.31 9.48 -16.64
CA PHE A 197 19.13 8.53 -17.39
C PHE A 197 19.45 9.08 -18.78
N THR A 198 18.44 9.52 -19.53
CA THR A 198 18.58 10.04 -20.89
C THR A 198 19.43 11.31 -20.91
N TYR A 199 19.21 12.23 -19.98
CA TYR A 199 20.00 13.45 -19.85
C TYR A 199 21.49 13.15 -19.70
N LYS A 200 21.87 12.26 -18.77
CA LYS A 200 23.28 11.89 -18.59
C LYS A 200 23.83 11.03 -19.70
N PHE A 201 23.01 10.16 -20.29
CA PHE A 201 23.39 9.35 -21.43
C PHE A 201 23.79 10.23 -22.62
N VAL A 202 22.96 11.21 -22.98
CA VAL A 202 23.24 12.17 -24.05
C VAL A 202 24.42 13.07 -23.70
N GLN A 203 24.52 13.54 -22.45
CA GLN A 203 25.65 14.34 -22.00
C GLN A 203 26.98 13.62 -22.21
N TYR A 204 27.08 12.34 -21.87
CA TYR A 204 28.32 11.57 -22.02
C TYR A 204 28.57 11.06 -23.45
N ARG A 205 27.54 10.95 -24.28
CA ARG A 205 27.68 10.68 -25.72
C ARG A 205 28.43 11.80 -26.44
N ASN A 206 28.24 13.04 -25.99
CA ASN A 206 28.87 14.22 -26.59
C ASN A 206 30.20 14.61 -25.93
N LYS A 207 30.76 13.77 -25.05
CA LYS A 207 32.07 14.01 -24.41
C LYS A 207 33.16 13.21 -25.14
N SER A 208 34.40 13.70 -25.06
CA SER A 208 35.59 13.02 -25.59
C SER A 208 35.76 11.58 -25.07
N VAL A 209 35.30 11.31 -23.85
CA VAL A 209 35.30 9.97 -23.22
C VAL A 209 34.50 8.93 -24.00
N PHE A 210 33.51 9.36 -24.78
CA PHE A 210 32.73 8.48 -25.64
C PHE A 210 33.57 7.79 -26.72
N GLY A 211 34.64 8.43 -27.21
CA GLY A 211 35.46 7.88 -28.30
C GLY A 211 36.04 6.50 -27.98
N ILE A 212 36.35 6.23 -26.70
CA ILE A 212 36.95 4.96 -26.25
C ILE A 212 35.89 4.07 -25.58
N MET A 213 35.21 4.61 -24.58
CA MET A 213 34.31 3.82 -23.74
C MET A 213 32.93 3.59 -24.39
N GLY A 214 32.59 4.35 -25.43
CA GLY A 214 31.37 4.22 -26.21
C GLY A 214 30.09 4.26 -25.36
N TYR A 215 29.10 3.46 -25.72
CA TYR A 215 27.83 3.42 -25.00
C TYR A 215 27.94 2.92 -23.55
N CYS A 216 29.02 2.23 -23.19
CA CYS A 216 29.20 1.73 -21.83
C CYS A 216 29.39 2.86 -20.81
N VAL A 217 30.10 3.94 -21.16
CA VAL A 217 30.21 5.10 -20.27
C VAL A 217 28.87 5.83 -20.16
N CYS A 218 28.12 5.94 -21.25
CA CYS A 218 26.79 6.57 -21.26
C CYS A 218 25.82 5.80 -20.36
N SER A 219 25.75 4.48 -20.49
CA SER A 219 24.92 3.62 -19.65
C SER A 219 25.36 3.66 -18.18
N ALA A 220 26.67 3.60 -17.91
CA ALA A 220 27.20 3.66 -16.56
C ALA A 220 26.87 5.00 -15.87
N LYS A 221 27.00 6.11 -16.58
CA LYS A 221 26.71 7.45 -16.04
C LYS A 221 25.22 7.77 -15.96
N GLY A 222 24.43 7.28 -16.92
CA GLY A 222 22.97 7.30 -16.84
C GLY A 222 22.46 6.56 -15.62
N ALA A 223 22.93 5.32 -15.41
CA ALA A 223 22.57 4.51 -14.24
C ALA A 223 23.09 5.12 -12.92
N SER A 224 24.28 5.73 -12.94
CA SER A 224 24.81 6.44 -11.76
C SER A 224 23.92 7.61 -11.34
N GLU A 225 23.37 8.36 -12.30
CA GLU A 225 22.52 9.52 -11.97
C GLU A 225 21.17 9.10 -11.40
N THR A 226 20.58 8.05 -11.95
CA THR A 226 19.35 7.47 -11.40
C THR A 226 19.58 6.84 -10.02
N LEU A 227 20.75 6.25 -9.78
CA LEU A 227 21.16 5.78 -8.46
C LEU A 227 21.25 6.90 -7.45
N LYS A 228 21.88 8.04 -7.77
CA LYS A 228 21.94 9.20 -6.86
C LYS A 228 20.54 9.67 -6.46
N PHE A 229 19.65 9.80 -7.44
CA PHE A 229 18.26 10.18 -7.20
C PHE A 229 17.53 9.16 -6.31
N ASN A 230 17.64 7.87 -6.60
CA ASN A 230 16.97 6.85 -5.78
C ASN A 230 17.57 6.70 -4.39
N MET A 231 18.88 6.84 -4.24
CA MET A 231 19.54 6.89 -2.93
C MET A 231 19.08 8.11 -2.13
N ALA A 232 18.85 9.26 -2.76
CA ALA A 232 18.22 10.39 -2.08
C ALA A 232 16.75 10.09 -1.70
N LEU A 233 15.98 9.54 -2.64
CA LEU A 233 14.54 9.33 -2.49
C LEU A 233 14.19 8.22 -1.51
N ILE A 234 14.98 7.15 -1.39
CA ILE A 234 14.66 5.98 -0.56
C ILE A 234 14.54 6.31 0.94
N LEU A 235 15.16 7.40 1.39
CA LEU A 235 15.04 7.92 2.76
C LEU A 235 13.68 8.57 3.04
N LEU A 236 13.10 9.27 2.06
CA LEU A 236 11.87 10.03 2.25
C LEU A 236 10.69 9.17 2.74
N PRO A 237 10.42 7.96 2.18
CA PRO A 237 9.36 7.08 2.66
C PRO A 237 9.52 6.55 4.08
N VAL A 238 10.71 6.63 4.69
CA VAL A 238 10.95 6.16 6.06
C VAL A 238 10.89 7.28 7.10
N PHE A 239 10.64 8.53 6.67
CA PHE A 239 10.42 9.70 7.54
C PHE A 239 9.03 9.65 8.18
N ARG A 240 8.82 8.75 9.13
CA ARG A 240 7.50 8.43 9.71
C ARG A 240 6.82 9.67 10.30
N ASN A 241 7.56 10.55 10.96
CA ASN A 241 6.98 11.76 11.55
C ASN A 241 6.59 12.76 10.47
N THR A 242 7.49 13.00 9.51
CA THR A 242 7.27 13.91 8.39
C THR A 242 6.12 13.46 7.51
N ILE A 243 6.03 12.17 7.18
CA ILE A 243 4.92 11.60 6.39
C ILE A 243 3.60 11.72 7.13
N THR A 244 3.58 11.43 8.43
CA THR A 244 2.36 11.59 9.24
C THR A 244 1.91 13.04 9.30
N TRP A 245 2.86 13.97 9.40
CA TRP A 245 2.58 15.41 9.34
C TRP A 245 2.03 15.82 7.97
N LEU A 246 2.70 15.44 6.87
CA LEU A 246 2.26 15.72 5.50
C LEU A 246 0.84 15.19 5.27
N ARG A 247 0.56 13.95 5.65
CA ARG A 247 -0.76 13.33 5.50
C ARG A 247 -1.86 14.10 6.24
N ASN A 248 -1.59 14.54 7.47
CA ASN A 248 -2.63 15.08 8.35
C ASN A 248 -2.77 16.61 8.28
N LYS A 249 -1.71 17.32 7.87
CA LYS A 249 -1.66 18.80 7.89
C LYS A 249 -1.70 19.43 6.50
N THR A 250 -1.44 18.67 5.44
CA THR A 250 -1.44 19.19 4.07
C THR A 250 -2.53 18.53 3.23
N LYS A 251 -2.95 19.21 2.16
CA LYS A 251 -3.89 18.65 1.16
C LYS A 251 -3.21 17.60 0.25
N LEU A 252 -1.90 17.37 0.38
CA LEU A 252 -1.14 16.42 -0.44
C LEU A 252 -1.62 14.98 -0.27
N GLY A 253 -2.26 14.63 0.86
CA GLY A 253 -2.83 13.29 1.07
C GLY A 253 -3.96 12.92 0.10
N VAL A 254 -4.52 13.89 -0.63
CA VAL A 254 -5.52 13.65 -1.69
C VAL A 254 -4.87 13.14 -2.98
N ILE A 255 -3.60 13.46 -3.22
CA ILE A 255 -2.88 13.11 -4.46
C ILE A 255 -1.86 12.00 -4.17
N VAL A 256 -1.13 12.11 -3.06
CA VAL A 256 -0.03 11.21 -2.71
C VAL A 256 -0.51 10.16 -1.69
N PRO A 257 -0.39 8.85 -1.98
CA PRO A 257 -0.86 7.78 -1.11
C PRO A 257 0.17 7.50 0.01
N PHE A 258 0.29 8.42 0.97
CA PHE A 258 1.27 8.35 2.07
C PHE A 258 1.19 7.08 2.94
N ASP A 259 0.05 6.39 2.97
CA ASP A 259 -0.12 5.12 3.70
C ASP A 259 0.64 3.95 3.05
N SER A 260 1.07 4.10 1.79
CA SER A 260 1.81 3.08 1.03
C SER A 260 3.31 3.39 0.95
N ASN A 261 3.84 4.21 1.86
CA ASN A 261 5.23 4.66 1.86
C ASN A 261 6.24 3.50 1.88
N ILE A 262 6.05 2.47 2.71
CA ILE A 262 6.96 1.31 2.78
C ILE A 262 6.91 0.50 1.48
N SER A 263 5.73 0.35 0.87
CA SER A 263 5.64 -0.29 -0.45
C SER A 263 6.40 0.49 -1.51
N PHE A 264 6.36 1.83 -1.45
CA PHE A 264 7.15 2.66 -2.35
C PHE A 264 8.67 2.56 -2.07
N HIS A 265 9.08 2.50 -0.81
CA HIS A 265 10.48 2.23 -0.41
C HIS A 265 11.00 0.92 -1.03
N GLN A 266 10.19 -0.14 -1.03
CA GLN A 266 10.52 -1.43 -1.66
C GLN A 266 10.62 -1.33 -3.20
N VAL A 267 9.76 -0.54 -3.84
CA VAL A 267 9.86 -0.31 -5.29
C VAL A 267 11.15 0.45 -5.64
N ILE A 268 11.48 1.49 -4.86
CA ILE A 268 12.73 2.24 -5.04
C ILE A 268 13.94 1.32 -4.84
N SER A 269 13.92 0.43 -3.84
CA SER A 269 15.04 -0.50 -3.62
C SER A 269 15.25 -1.44 -4.82
N ILE A 270 14.18 -1.91 -5.47
CA ILE A 270 14.30 -2.68 -6.72
C ILE A 270 14.94 -1.83 -7.82
N GLY A 271 14.51 -0.57 -7.98
CA GLY A 271 15.11 0.38 -8.93
C GLY A 271 16.60 0.64 -8.66
N ILE A 272 17.00 0.73 -7.38
CA ILE A 272 18.41 0.81 -6.98
C ILE A 272 19.16 -0.46 -7.39
N GLY A 273 18.61 -1.65 -7.14
CA GLY A 273 19.24 -2.91 -7.52
C GLY A 273 19.54 -2.98 -9.03
N ILE A 274 18.55 -2.63 -9.86
CA ILE A 274 18.71 -2.58 -11.33
C ILE A 274 19.78 -1.55 -11.71
N GLY A 275 19.73 -0.34 -11.14
CA GLY A 275 20.71 0.71 -11.39
C GLY A 275 22.14 0.28 -11.04
N VAL A 276 22.33 -0.39 -9.89
CA VAL A 276 23.64 -0.91 -9.44
C VAL A 276 24.17 -1.93 -10.43
N VAL A 277 23.34 -2.88 -10.87
CA VAL A 277 23.74 -3.91 -11.84
C VAL A 277 24.20 -3.26 -13.15
N VAL A 278 23.40 -2.35 -13.71
CA VAL A 278 23.76 -1.67 -14.97
C VAL A 278 25.03 -0.83 -14.80
N HIS A 279 25.16 -0.09 -13.70
CA HIS A 279 26.32 0.75 -13.40
C HIS A 279 27.60 -0.07 -13.21
N ALA A 280 27.57 -1.07 -12.33
CA ALA A 280 28.73 -1.89 -11.99
C ALA A 280 29.17 -2.77 -13.17
N LEU A 281 28.23 -3.42 -13.88
CA LEU A 281 28.58 -4.22 -15.05
C LEU A 281 29.20 -3.35 -16.13
N ALA A 282 28.61 -2.20 -16.47
CA ALA A 282 29.17 -1.33 -17.49
C ALA A 282 30.60 -0.85 -17.16
N HIS A 283 30.89 -0.58 -15.88
CA HIS A 283 32.25 -0.26 -15.44
C HIS A 283 33.22 -1.46 -15.57
N LEU A 284 32.86 -2.59 -14.97
CA LEU A 284 33.75 -3.75 -14.84
C LEU A 284 33.96 -4.51 -16.14
N THR A 285 32.91 -4.73 -16.94
CA THR A 285 32.98 -5.60 -18.12
C THR A 285 33.27 -4.86 -19.42
N CYS A 286 33.10 -3.54 -19.44
CA CYS A 286 33.22 -2.77 -20.67
C CYS A 286 34.14 -1.56 -20.55
N ASN A 287 33.92 -0.64 -19.60
CA ASN A 287 34.73 0.57 -19.52
C ASN A 287 36.20 0.29 -19.23
N PHE A 288 36.52 -0.53 -18.22
CA PHE A 288 37.91 -0.83 -17.88
C PHE A 288 38.63 -1.67 -18.94
N PRO A 289 38.03 -2.75 -19.49
CA PRO A 289 38.67 -3.49 -20.58
C PRO A 289 38.95 -2.61 -21.80
N ARG A 290 38.01 -1.74 -22.20
CA ARG A 290 38.22 -0.82 -23.33
C ARG A 290 39.32 0.21 -23.06
N LEU A 291 39.44 0.69 -21.82
CA LEU A 291 40.50 1.63 -21.45
C LEU A 291 41.89 0.96 -21.40
N LEU A 292 41.96 -0.32 -21.00
CA LEU A 292 43.20 -1.10 -21.00
C LEU A 292 43.70 -1.40 -22.42
N HIS A 293 42.79 -1.64 -23.35
CA HIS A 293 43.12 -1.97 -24.74
C HIS A 293 43.12 -0.75 -25.69
N ALA A 294 42.96 0.47 -25.16
CA ALA A 294 43.02 1.69 -25.95
C ALA A 294 44.43 1.88 -26.53
N THR A 295 44.51 2.30 -27.78
CA THR A 295 45.79 2.69 -28.40
C THR A 295 46.35 3.95 -27.74
N LYS A 296 47.66 4.22 -27.91
CA LYS A 296 48.30 5.41 -27.33
C LYS A 296 47.60 6.71 -27.74
N GLY A 297 47.24 6.86 -29.02
CA GLY A 297 46.55 8.04 -29.54
C GLY A 297 45.11 8.18 -29.00
N GLU A 298 44.41 7.07 -28.80
CA GLU A 298 43.09 7.11 -28.15
C GLU A 298 43.21 7.50 -26.67
N TYR A 299 44.21 6.96 -25.96
CA TYR A 299 44.42 7.22 -24.53
C TYR A 299 44.77 8.68 -24.21
N GLU A 300 45.31 9.46 -25.16
CA GLU A 300 45.57 10.89 -24.98
C GLU A 300 44.33 11.65 -24.49
N LEU A 301 43.14 11.28 -24.98
CA LEU A 301 41.87 11.87 -24.57
C LEU A 301 41.54 11.59 -23.08
N MET A 302 42.12 10.55 -22.49
CA MET A 302 41.86 10.08 -21.12
C MET A 302 42.87 10.59 -20.10
N GLN A 303 43.99 11.15 -20.56
CA GLN A 303 45.04 11.67 -19.68
C GLN A 303 44.55 12.68 -18.63
N PRO A 304 43.61 13.61 -18.94
CA PRO A 304 43.07 14.54 -17.93
C PRO A 304 42.35 13.84 -16.76
N PHE A 305 41.86 12.62 -16.96
CA PHE A 305 41.06 11.89 -15.98
C PHE A 305 41.87 10.84 -15.23
N PHE A 306 42.67 10.05 -15.95
CA PHE A 306 43.40 8.89 -15.44
C PHE A 306 44.92 9.11 -15.31
N GLY A 307 45.44 10.24 -15.76
CA GLY A 307 46.88 10.55 -15.74
C GLY A 307 47.60 10.21 -17.03
N LYS A 308 48.89 10.55 -17.13
CA LYS A 308 49.68 10.39 -18.37
C LYS A 308 49.97 8.93 -18.73
N ASN A 309 50.06 8.05 -17.73
CA ASN A 309 50.45 6.66 -17.91
C ASN A 309 49.20 5.78 -17.95
N GLN A 310 49.01 5.07 -19.07
CA GLN A 310 47.96 4.07 -19.19
C GLN A 310 48.15 2.95 -18.15
N PRO A 311 47.08 2.56 -17.42
CA PRO A 311 47.16 1.47 -16.46
C PRO A 311 47.60 0.18 -17.13
N GLY A 312 48.62 -0.49 -16.56
CA GLY A 312 49.21 -1.69 -17.17
C GLY A 312 48.43 -2.99 -16.95
N ASN A 313 47.47 -3.01 -16.01
CA ASN A 313 46.66 -4.19 -15.74
C ASN A 313 45.28 -3.83 -15.16
N TYR A 314 44.35 -4.78 -15.22
CA TYR A 314 43.00 -4.63 -14.68
C TYR A 314 42.98 -4.42 -13.16
N TRP A 315 43.94 -5.02 -12.45
CA TRP A 315 44.08 -4.90 -11.00
C TRP A 315 44.32 -3.47 -10.52
N TRP A 316 44.91 -2.61 -11.35
CA TRP A 316 45.07 -1.20 -11.03
C TRP A 316 43.72 -0.51 -10.79
N PHE A 317 42.71 -0.80 -11.62
CA PHE A 317 41.35 -0.25 -11.44
C PHE A 317 40.69 -0.81 -10.18
N LEU A 318 40.79 -2.11 -9.93
CA LEU A 318 40.18 -2.76 -8.76
C LEU A 318 40.72 -2.24 -7.42
N LYS A 319 41.98 -1.79 -7.37
CA LYS A 319 42.58 -1.16 -6.19
C LYS A 319 42.26 0.32 -6.07
N GLY A 320 41.62 0.92 -7.08
CA GLY A 320 41.15 2.29 -7.05
C GLY A 320 40.14 2.52 -5.92
N VAL A 321 40.11 3.76 -5.40
CA VAL A 321 39.20 4.11 -4.29
C VAL A 321 37.75 3.96 -4.73
N GLU A 322 37.46 4.28 -5.98
CA GLU A 322 36.15 4.19 -6.63
C GLU A 322 35.65 2.74 -6.66
N GLU A 323 36.49 1.79 -7.08
CA GLU A 323 36.16 0.37 -7.11
C GLU A 323 36.05 -0.25 -5.73
N LEU A 324 36.98 0.05 -4.81
CA LEU A 324 36.93 -0.47 -3.44
C LEU A 324 35.67 -0.01 -2.71
N THR A 325 35.34 1.28 -2.82
CA THR A 325 34.08 1.82 -2.27
C THR A 325 32.86 1.23 -2.97
N GLY A 326 32.92 1.02 -4.30
CA GLY A 326 31.87 0.37 -5.09
C GLY A 326 31.59 -1.06 -4.64
N ILE A 327 32.62 -1.90 -4.54
CA ILE A 327 32.54 -3.29 -4.09
C ILE A 327 32.01 -3.34 -2.65
N GLY A 328 32.54 -2.50 -1.76
CA GLY A 328 32.08 -2.42 -0.37
C GLY A 328 30.58 -2.06 -0.26
N MET A 329 30.11 -1.13 -1.09
CA MET A 329 28.68 -0.80 -1.18
C MET A 329 27.86 -1.97 -1.72
N VAL A 330 28.27 -2.59 -2.84
CA VAL A 330 27.54 -3.72 -3.45
C VAL A 330 27.42 -4.89 -2.48
N VAL A 331 28.49 -5.26 -1.78
CA VAL A 331 28.49 -6.36 -0.79
C VAL A 331 27.55 -6.02 0.38
N SER A 332 27.66 -4.82 0.94
CA SER A 332 26.80 -4.38 2.05
C SER A 332 25.32 -4.34 1.66
N MET A 333 25.04 -3.87 0.44
CA MET A 333 23.69 -3.83 -0.12
C MET A 333 23.17 -5.24 -0.41
N ALA A 334 23.98 -6.14 -0.95
CA ALA A 334 23.58 -7.53 -1.20
C ALA A 334 23.16 -8.24 0.10
N ILE A 335 23.95 -8.09 1.17
CA ILE A 335 23.61 -8.60 2.51
C ILE A 335 22.25 -8.04 2.96
N THR A 336 22.08 -6.72 2.86
CA THR A 336 20.84 -6.05 3.28
C THR A 336 19.64 -6.53 2.47
N PHE A 337 19.75 -6.64 1.15
CA PHE A 337 18.67 -7.08 0.26
C PHE A 337 18.27 -8.53 0.50
N ILE A 338 19.24 -9.44 0.60
CA ILE A 338 18.99 -10.87 0.81
C ILE A 338 18.24 -11.11 2.13
N LEU A 339 18.61 -10.38 3.19
CA LEU A 339 18.00 -10.49 4.51
C LEU A 339 16.71 -9.65 4.64
N ALA A 340 16.49 -8.67 3.75
CA ALA A 340 15.23 -7.94 3.63
C ALA A 340 14.12 -8.79 3.01
N ILE A 341 14.48 -9.70 2.09
CA ILE A 341 13.53 -10.57 1.41
C ILE A 341 12.92 -11.52 2.44
N GLN A 342 11.60 -11.43 2.62
CA GLN A 342 10.85 -12.43 3.36
C GLN A 342 10.79 -13.69 2.52
N TRP A 343 11.73 -14.61 2.77
CA TRP A 343 11.73 -15.92 2.14
C TRP A 343 10.42 -16.65 2.47
N PRO A 344 9.75 -17.28 1.49
CA PRO A 344 8.57 -18.07 1.75
C PRO A 344 8.89 -19.10 2.83
N LYS A 345 8.14 -19.09 3.93
CA LYS A 345 8.17 -20.17 4.91
C LYS A 345 7.72 -21.43 4.18
N LYS A 346 8.67 -22.28 3.77
CA LYS A 346 8.35 -23.56 3.13
C LYS A 346 7.43 -24.34 4.07
N GLY A 347 6.35 -24.88 3.50
CA GLY A 347 5.28 -25.53 4.23
C GLY A 347 5.72 -26.81 4.95
N LYS A 348 4.92 -27.15 5.98
CA LYS A 348 4.69 -28.41 6.74
C LYS A 348 5.78 -29.49 6.92
N ASP A 349 6.85 -29.50 6.17
CA ASP A 349 7.91 -30.49 6.25
C ASP A 349 9.07 -29.82 6.99
N GLY A 350 9.07 -29.98 8.32
CA GLY A 350 9.93 -29.31 9.30
C GLY A 350 11.43 -29.62 9.19
N LYS A 351 12.03 -29.38 8.02
CA LYS A 351 13.48 -29.43 7.77
C LYS A 351 13.90 -28.27 6.88
N SER A 352 13.99 -27.07 7.47
CA SER A 352 14.89 -26.03 6.97
C SER A 352 15.52 -25.26 8.13
N TRP A 353 16.40 -25.96 8.86
CA TRP A 353 17.08 -25.50 10.07
C TRP A 353 17.95 -24.24 9.86
N THR A 354 18.36 -23.92 8.63
CA THR A 354 19.33 -22.84 8.34
C THR A 354 18.72 -21.45 8.20
N TRP A 355 17.49 -21.33 7.67
CA TRP A 355 16.95 -20.01 7.26
C TRP A 355 16.01 -19.37 8.28
N GLU A 356 15.43 -20.14 9.21
CA GLU A 356 14.57 -19.61 10.27
C GLU A 356 15.34 -18.72 11.26
N ARG A 357 16.62 -19.03 11.50
CA ARG A 357 17.50 -18.27 12.40
C ARG A 357 18.02 -16.97 11.78
N LEU A 358 18.06 -16.90 10.44
CA LEU A 358 18.44 -15.71 9.67
C LEU A 358 17.23 -14.82 9.34
N SER A 359 16.01 -15.34 9.42
CA SER A 359 14.76 -14.61 9.12
C SER A 359 14.08 -14.12 10.40
N GLY A 360 14.59 -13.03 10.96
CA GLY A 360 14.05 -12.40 12.17
C GLY A 360 14.09 -10.88 12.10
N PHE A 361 13.20 -10.21 12.85
CA PHE A 361 13.17 -8.75 12.94
C PHE A 361 14.53 -8.17 13.37
N ASN A 362 15.26 -8.84 14.27
CA ASN A 362 16.58 -8.41 14.72
C ASN A 362 17.61 -8.47 13.59
N MET A 363 17.68 -9.57 12.86
CA MET A 363 18.60 -9.71 11.72
C MET A 363 18.31 -8.67 10.65
N PHE A 364 17.03 -8.51 10.28
CA PHE A 364 16.58 -7.44 9.39
C PHE A 364 17.05 -6.06 9.90
N TRP A 365 16.84 -5.76 11.18
CA TRP A 365 17.15 -4.46 11.77
C TRP A 365 18.65 -4.17 11.76
N TYR A 366 19.49 -5.09 12.26
CA TYR A 366 20.95 -4.89 12.31
C TYR A 366 21.55 -4.78 10.92
N THR A 367 21.16 -5.66 10.01
CA THR A 367 21.71 -5.65 8.64
C THR A 367 21.22 -4.44 7.85
N HIS A 368 20.00 -3.94 8.08
CA HIS A 368 19.58 -2.69 7.47
C HIS A 368 20.43 -1.50 7.91
N HIS A 369 20.98 -1.47 9.12
CA HIS A 369 21.87 -0.38 9.57
C HIS A 369 23.20 -0.31 8.80
N LEU A 370 23.53 -1.32 7.99
CA LEU A 370 24.60 -1.23 7.00
C LEU A 370 24.37 -0.07 6.02
N PHE A 371 23.15 0.49 5.93
CA PHE A 371 22.91 1.75 5.21
C PHE A 371 23.88 2.85 5.65
N ILE A 372 24.27 2.95 6.93
CA ILE A 372 25.21 3.97 7.40
C ILE A 372 26.56 3.84 6.69
N ILE A 373 27.06 2.62 6.58
CA ILE A 373 28.30 2.30 5.86
C ILE A 373 28.12 2.60 4.36
N VAL A 374 27.01 2.16 3.75
CA VAL A 374 26.73 2.39 2.32
C VAL A 374 26.71 3.88 1.99
N TYR A 375 26.05 4.73 2.78
CA TYR A 375 26.01 6.18 2.53
C TYR A 375 27.36 6.84 2.74
N THR A 376 28.15 6.38 3.71
CA THR A 376 29.52 6.87 3.94
C THR A 376 30.40 6.54 2.73
N LEU A 377 30.36 5.29 2.27
CA LEU A 377 31.08 4.86 1.06
C LEU A 377 30.57 5.57 -0.19
N LEU A 378 29.27 5.86 -0.30
CA LEU A 378 28.67 6.59 -1.43
C LEU A 378 29.18 8.03 -1.52
N LEU A 379 29.36 8.71 -0.39
CA LEU A 379 29.96 10.05 -0.33
C LEU A 379 31.42 10.00 -0.79
N VAL A 380 32.21 9.04 -0.28
CA VAL A 380 33.61 8.87 -0.70
C VAL A 380 33.69 8.55 -2.20
N HIS A 381 32.91 7.57 -2.67
CA HIS A 381 32.82 7.16 -4.07
C HIS A 381 32.46 8.34 -4.98
N GLY A 382 31.43 9.11 -4.60
CA GLY A 382 31.00 10.32 -5.32
C GLY A 382 32.01 11.47 -5.28
N SER A 383 32.83 11.56 -4.24
CA SER A 383 33.86 12.60 -4.09
C SER A 383 35.12 12.31 -4.90
N LYS A 384 35.45 11.03 -5.12
CA LYS A 384 36.70 10.61 -5.78
C LYS A 384 36.57 10.29 -7.27
N THR A 385 35.36 10.30 -7.84
CA THR A 385 35.09 9.95 -9.24
C THR A 385 36.12 10.41 -10.28
N TYR A 386 36.57 9.49 -11.15
CA TYR A 386 37.56 9.75 -12.21
C TYR A 386 37.22 10.90 -13.18
N LEU A 387 35.97 10.96 -13.66
CA LEU A 387 35.56 11.83 -14.79
C LEU A 387 35.11 13.24 -14.38
N SER A 388 35.19 13.59 -13.10
CA SER A 388 34.78 14.91 -12.59
C SER A 388 35.68 15.30 -11.43
N LYS A 389 36.62 16.21 -11.67
CA LYS A 389 37.63 16.64 -10.67
C LYS A 389 37.08 17.77 -9.79
N GLU A 390 36.42 18.74 -10.40
CA GLU A 390 35.86 19.93 -9.74
C GLU A 390 34.73 19.59 -8.76
N TRP A 391 34.79 20.13 -7.54
CA TRP A 391 33.87 19.77 -6.45
C TRP A 391 32.40 20.16 -6.73
N TYR A 392 32.17 21.29 -7.40
CA TYR A 392 30.84 21.79 -7.75
C TYR A 392 30.21 21.00 -8.91
N THR A 393 31.00 20.26 -9.69
CA THR A 393 30.47 19.37 -10.75
C THR A 393 30.06 17.99 -10.22
N LYS A 394 30.46 17.65 -8.99
CA LYS A 394 30.14 16.38 -8.33
C LYS A 394 28.73 16.45 -7.73
N THR A 395 27.74 15.99 -8.48
CA THR A 395 26.33 16.10 -8.06
C THR A 395 25.94 15.20 -6.88
N THR A 396 26.73 14.19 -6.52
CA THR A 396 26.35 13.20 -5.47
C THR A 396 26.02 13.86 -4.14
N TRP A 397 26.84 14.79 -3.64
CA TRP A 397 26.57 15.44 -2.36
C TRP A 397 25.32 16.34 -2.42
N MET A 398 25.03 16.93 -3.59
CA MET A 398 23.87 17.80 -3.79
C MET A 398 22.56 17.02 -3.66
N TYR A 399 22.48 15.81 -4.26
CA TYR A 399 21.31 14.94 -4.11
C TYR A 399 21.11 14.49 -2.65
N LEU A 400 22.21 14.22 -1.94
CA LEU A 400 22.17 13.58 -0.62
C LEU A 400 22.05 14.57 0.55
N ALA A 401 22.50 15.82 0.40
CA ALA A 401 22.57 16.78 1.49
C ALA A 401 21.22 17.00 2.19
N ILE A 402 20.17 17.31 1.41
CA ILE A 402 18.84 17.62 1.98
C ILE A 402 18.20 16.37 2.61
N PRO A 403 18.09 15.21 1.94
CA PRO A 403 17.49 14.02 2.53
C PRO A 403 18.23 13.53 3.77
N ILE A 404 19.57 13.54 3.79
CA ILE A 404 20.35 13.11 4.96
C ILE A 404 20.14 14.08 6.12
N ALA A 405 20.17 15.40 5.86
CA ALA A 405 19.91 16.40 6.90
C ALA A 405 18.51 16.22 7.51
N LEU A 406 17.47 16.06 6.67
CA LEU A 406 16.10 15.82 7.14
C LEU A 406 15.98 14.51 7.93
N TYR A 407 16.61 13.43 7.47
CA TYR A 407 16.63 12.16 8.19
C TYR A 407 17.26 12.31 9.58
N THR A 408 18.43 12.93 9.65
CA THR A 408 19.16 13.16 10.90
C THR A 408 18.36 14.04 11.85
N CYS A 409 17.76 15.14 11.35
CA CYS A 409 16.87 15.98 12.14
C CYS A 409 15.66 15.20 12.69
N GLU A 410 15.00 14.36 11.89
CA GLU A 410 13.88 13.55 12.38
C GLU A 410 14.33 12.56 13.46
N ARG A 411 15.50 11.93 13.28
CA ARG A 411 16.08 11.00 14.27
C ARG A 411 16.47 11.72 15.57
N LEU A 412 17.05 12.91 15.47
CA LEU A 412 17.39 13.75 16.62
C LEU A 412 16.15 14.20 17.38
N ILE A 413 15.13 14.73 16.70
CA ILE A 413 13.85 15.11 17.33
C ILE A 413 13.23 13.92 18.06
N ARG A 414 13.27 12.73 17.45
CA ARG A 414 12.78 11.50 18.11
C ARG A 414 13.61 11.14 19.34
N SER A 415 14.93 11.28 19.28
CA SER A 415 15.82 11.02 20.41
C SER A 415 15.56 11.99 21.56
N PHE A 416 15.48 13.30 21.30
CA PHE A 416 15.17 14.31 22.32
C PHE A 416 13.77 14.17 22.92
N ARG A 417 12.79 13.67 22.14
CA ARG A 417 11.43 13.41 22.64
C ARG A 417 11.29 12.07 23.37
N SER A 418 12.22 11.14 23.17
CA SER A 418 12.13 9.82 23.79
C SER A 418 12.33 9.95 25.29
N ARG A 419 11.33 9.51 26.06
CA ARG A 419 11.42 9.38 27.51
C ARG A 419 11.37 7.90 27.82
N VAL A 420 12.48 7.36 28.29
CA VAL A 420 12.52 5.98 28.79
C VAL A 420 12.02 5.99 30.23
N LYS A 421 10.98 5.20 30.50
CA LYS A 421 10.44 5.00 31.84
C LYS A 421 10.37 3.50 32.09
N SER A 422 10.90 3.06 33.22
CA SER A 422 10.72 1.71 33.73
C SER A 422 9.33 1.58 34.34
N VAL A 423 8.64 0.51 34.00
CA VAL A 423 7.34 0.14 34.56
C VAL A 423 7.35 -1.35 34.88
N SER A 424 6.72 -1.72 36.00
CA SER A 424 6.39 -3.12 36.30
C SER A 424 5.21 -3.56 35.43
N ILE A 425 5.11 -4.86 35.18
CA ILE A 425 3.93 -5.45 34.54
C ILE A 425 2.94 -5.73 35.67
N ASP A 426 1.72 -5.18 35.58
CA ASP A 426 0.67 -5.36 36.59
C ASP A 426 -0.10 -6.67 36.34
N GLN A 427 -0.37 -6.98 35.06
CA GLN A 427 -1.10 -8.18 34.66
C GLN A 427 -0.56 -8.71 33.33
N PHE A 428 -0.46 -10.04 33.25
CA PHE A 428 -0.01 -10.80 32.10
C PHE A 428 -1.08 -11.82 31.70
N ASP A 429 -1.70 -11.64 30.54
CA ASP A 429 -2.71 -12.56 30.03
C ASP A 429 -2.17 -13.33 28.82
N GLN A 430 -2.25 -14.66 28.87
CA GLN A 430 -1.78 -15.53 27.80
C GLN A 430 -2.94 -16.11 26.98
N TYR A 431 -2.87 -15.95 25.66
CA TYR A 431 -3.86 -16.48 24.71
C TYR A 431 -3.21 -17.49 23.75
N THR A 432 -4.03 -18.26 23.02
CA THR A 432 -3.53 -19.13 21.94
C THR A 432 -2.90 -18.27 20.84
N GLY A 433 -1.58 -18.38 20.66
CA GLY A 433 -0.79 -17.56 19.71
C GLY A 433 -0.53 -16.09 20.07
N ALA A 434 -1.02 -15.57 21.20
CA ALA A 434 -0.80 -14.17 21.62
C ALA A 434 -0.63 -14.02 23.14
N MET A 435 -0.24 -12.83 23.59
CA MET A 435 -0.19 -12.42 25.01
C MET A 435 -0.62 -10.94 25.12
N ALA A 436 -1.19 -10.55 26.25
CA ALA A 436 -1.45 -9.17 26.60
C ALA A 436 -0.65 -8.77 27.84
N LEU A 437 -0.01 -7.60 27.77
CA LEU A 437 0.71 -7.00 28.89
C LEU A 437 -0.08 -5.78 29.34
N HIS A 438 -0.38 -5.71 30.62
CA HIS A 438 -0.95 -4.54 31.30
C HIS A 438 0.12 -3.95 32.22
N MET A 439 0.33 -2.65 32.11
CA MET A 439 1.35 -1.92 32.86
C MET A 439 0.77 -0.58 33.35
N PRO A 440 1.26 -0.04 34.47
CA PRO A 440 0.74 1.19 35.01
C PRO A 440 1.16 2.35 34.11
N LYS A 441 0.27 3.32 33.92
CA LYS A 441 0.57 4.49 33.10
C LYS A 441 1.55 5.42 33.82
N PRO A 442 2.75 5.68 33.29
CA PRO A 442 3.71 6.55 33.95
C PRO A 442 3.18 7.97 34.15
N LYS A 443 3.52 8.60 35.28
CA LYS A 443 3.12 10.00 35.54
C LYS A 443 3.55 10.92 34.40
N GLY A 444 2.60 11.68 33.85
CA GLY A 444 2.81 12.59 32.73
C GLY A 444 2.88 11.92 31.34
N PHE A 445 2.60 10.62 31.23
CA PHE A 445 2.54 9.91 29.96
C PHE A 445 1.23 10.22 29.22
N LYS A 446 1.32 11.02 28.15
CA LYS A 446 0.18 11.39 27.29
C LYS A 446 0.36 10.77 25.91
N TYR A 447 -0.66 10.09 25.41
CA TYR A 447 -0.67 9.48 24.08
C TYR A 447 -2.03 9.66 23.39
N ARG A 448 -2.10 9.30 22.10
CA ARG A 448 -3.33 9.31 21.29
C ARG A 448 -3.63 7.89 20.80
N SER A 449 -4.92 7.58 20.61
CA SER A 449 -5.35 6.26 20.11
C SER A 449 -4.63 5.88 18.82
N GLY A 450 -4.16 4.64 18.74
CA GLY A 450 -3.41 4.12 17.60
C GLY A 450 -1.91 4.46 17.58
N GLN A 451 -1.39 5.14 18.61
CA GLN A 451 0.07 5.24 18.81
C GLN A 451 0.65 3.90 19.30
N TYR A 452 1.96 3.75 19.13
CA TYR A 452 2.73 2.59 19.54
C TYR A 452 3.84 3.01 20.49
N VAL A 453 4.28 2.07 21.32
CA VAL A 453 5.40 2.22 22.26
C VAL A 453 6.50 1.25 21.90
N PHE A 454 7.74 1.55 22.29
CA PHE A 454 8.84 0.59 22.25
C PHE A 454 8.99 -0.02 23.63
N LEU A 455 8.92 -1.35 23.70
CA LEU A 455 9.13 -2.10 24.93
C LEU A 455 10.48 -2.81 24.88
N LYS A 456 11.19 -2.76 26.01
CA LYS A 456 12.38 -3.55 26.29
C LYS A 456 12.13 -4.31 27.58
N CYS A 457 12.29 -5.62 27.52
CA CYS A 457 12.24 -6.50 28.69
C CYS A 457 13.65 -7.06 28.91
N PRO A 458 14.41 -6.53 29.89
CA PRO A 458 15.78 -6.95 30.18
C PRO A 458 15.92 -8.45 30.42
N ASP A 459 14.90 -9.09 31.02
CA ASP A 459 14.91 -10.52 31.30
C ASP A 459 14.98 -11.36 30.02
N ILE A 460 14.35 -10.90 28.93
CA ILE A 460 14.34 -11.59 27.64
C ILE A 460 15.56 -11.19 26.79
N SER A 461 15.84 -9.90 26.72
CA SER A 461 16.98 -9.36 25.99
C SER A 461 17.39 -7.99 26.55
N PRO A 462 18.65 -7.81 26.97
CA PRO A 462 19.10 -6.59 27.65
C PRO A 462 19.14 -5.35 26.72
N PHE A 463 19.18 -5.55 25.41
CA PHE A 463 19.43 -4.47 24.43
C PHE A 463 18.32 -4.29 23.37
N GLU A 464 17.37 -5.22 23.26
CA GLU A 464 16.36 -5.18 22.19
C GLU A 464 15.13 -4.36 22.55
N TRP A 465 14.76 -3.44 21.64
CA TRP A 465 13.53 -2.64 21.73
C TRP A 465 12.56 -3.04 20.62
N HIS A 466 11.34 -3.42 20.99
CA HIS A 466 10.31 -3.88 20.05
C HIS A 466 9.10 -2.94 20.03
N PRO A 467 8.63 -2.50 18.84
CA PRO A 467 7.47 -1.61 18.74
C PRO A 467 6.15 -2.37 18.84
N PHE A 468 5.24 -1.92 19.72
CA PHE A 468 3.90 -2.47 19.88
C PHE A 468 2.84 -1.38 19.96
N SER A 469 1.72 -1.57 19.26
CA SER A 469 0.57 -0.65 19.32
C SER A 469 -0.08 -0.70 20.70
N LEU A 470 -0.41 0.47 21.25
CA LEU A 470 -1.19 0.57 22.48
C LEU A 470 -2.64 0.16 22.19
N THR A 471 -3.16 -0.78 22.99
CA THR A 471 -4.53 -1.27 22.90
C THR A 471 -5.48 -0.60 23.88
N SER A 472 -4.96 -0.01 24.97
CA SER A 472 -5.76 0.77 25.93
C SER A 472 -6.11 2.15 25.39
N ALA A 473 -7.20 2.73 25.90
CA ALA A 473 -7.64 4.07 25.53
C ALA A 473 -6.80 5.14 26.27
N PRO A 474 -6.55 6.32 25.65
CA PRO A 474 -5.77 7.39 26.29
C PRO A 474 -6.31 7.89 27.63
N ALA A 475 -7.59 7.67 27.91
CA ALA A 475 -8.25 8.01 29.17
C ALA A 475 -8.01 6.98 30.27
N ASP A 476 -7.58 5.76 29.93
CA ASP A 476 -7.33 4.69 30.89
C ASP A 476 -6.11 5.02 31.76
N ASP A 477 -6.14 4.56 33.01
CA ASP A 477 -5.05 4.71 34.00
C ASP A 477 -3.96 3.63 33.85
N HIS A 478 -4.16 2.69 32.92
CA HIS A 478 -3.20 1.66 32.57
C HIS A 478 -2.86 1.71 31.08
N LEU A 479 -1.73 1.12 30.73
CA LEU A 479 -1.32 0.87 29.36
C LEU A 479 -1.46 -0.63 29.09
N SER A 480 -2.10 -0.98 27.97
CA SER A 480 -2.14 -2.37 27.51
C SER A 480 -1.53 -2.51 26.12
N VAL A 481 -0.84 -3.63 25.89
CA VAL A 481 -0.34 -4.03 24.56
C VAL A 481 -0.70 -5.49 24.30
N HIS A 482 -1.17 -5.78 23.09
CA HIS A 482 -1.43 -7.15 22.65
C HIS A 482 -0.37 -7.58 21.62
N ILE A 483 0.33 -8.65 21.95
CA ILE A 483 1.52 -9.10 21.23
C ILE A 483 1.27 -10.50 20.67
N ARG A 484 1.43 -10.66 19.36
CA ARG A 484 1.40 -11.98 18.70
C ARG A 484 2.77 -12.65 18.79
N ALA A 485 2.79 -13.96 19.07
CA ALA A 485 4.02 -14.73 19.19
C ALA A 485 4.60 -15.15 17.82
N LEU A 486 5.13 -14.18 17.06
CA LEU A 486 5.57 -14.38 15.67
C LEU A 486 7.10 -14.52 15.49
N GLY A 487 7.89 -13.91 16.35
CA GLY A 487 9.36 -13.93 16.31
C GLY A 487 10.00 -14.39 17.62
N ASP A 488 11.33 -14.54 17.63
CA ASP A 488 12.09 -15.14 18.73
C ASP A 488 11.92 -14.39 20.05
N TRP A 489 11.92 -13.06 20.02
CA TRP A 489 11.66 -12.25 21.22
C TRP A 489 10.22 -12.47 21.73
N THR A 490 9.21 -12.38 20.86
CA THR A 490 7.80 -12.53 21.24
C THR A 490 7.43 -13.95 21.69
N ARG A 491 8.09 -14.98 21.16
CA ARG A 491 7.92 -16.37 21.60
C ARG A 491 8.52 -16.57 22.99
N ARG A 492 9.73 -16.06 23.23
CA ARG A 492 10.39 -16.10 24.55
C ARG A 492 9.63 -15.31 25.61
N ALA A 493 9.08 -14.16 25.22
CA ALA A 493 8.22 -13.34 26.08
C ALA A 493 6.95 -14.08 26.51
N LYS A 494 6.37 -14.88 25.61
CA LYS A 494 5.19 -15.67 25.91
C LYS A 494 5.49 -16.90 26.77
N SER A 495 6.65 -17.54 26.55
CA SER A 495 7.02 -18.78 27.27
C SER A 495 7.50 -18.53 28.69
N ARG A 496 8.00 -17.33 28.99
CA ARG A 496 8.31 -16.94 30.36
C ARG A 496 7.04 -16.37 30.97
N SER A 497 6.51 -17.05 31.98
CA SER A 497 5.59 -16.44 32.94
C SER A 497 6.34 -15.28 33.60
N LEU A 498 6.17 -14.08 33.05
CA LEU A 498 6.69 -12.83 33.59
C LEU A 498 5.87 -12.38 34.80
#